data_AF-A0A2V9HPR2-F1
#
_entry.id   AF-A0A2V9HPR2-F1
#
_cell.length_a   1.000
_cell.length_b   1.000
_cell.length_c   1.000
_cell.angle_alpha   90.00
_cell.angle_beta   90.00
_cell.angle_gamma   90.00
#
_symmetry.space_group_name_H-M   'P 1'
#
loop_
_entity.id
_entity.type
_entity.pdbx_description
1 polymer ?
#
loop_
_entity_poly.entity_id
_entity_poly.type
_entity_poly.pdbx_seq_one_letter_code
_entity_poly.pdbx_strand_id
1 'polypeptide(L)'
;MSELSATWKAALWVGVVFLLGTALGGTLGYSYAHHLVSAANTPLSEPVRRAQRVEQLTQALGLTSAQSQQVDAVLFQRHTEAKAIHDQADAQLDQVHQRGRDQIRAILTPEQRPKFEEFLKNLDQQKKRSGSK
;
A
#
# COMPACT_ATOMS: atom_id res chain seq x y z
N MET A 1 4.21 -54.71 5.48
CA MET A 1 3.91 -53.92 4.26
C MET A 1 4.17 -52.46 4.56
N SER A 2 5.26 -51.88 4.05
CA SER A 2 5.31 -50.48 3.56
C SER A 2 6.76 -50.12 3.18
N GLU A 3 7.29 -50.80 2.18
CA GLU A 3 8.38 -50.24 1.37
C GLU A 3 7.77 -49.20 0.44
N LEU A 4 7.62 -47.96 0.92
CA LEU A 4 7.38 -46.81 0.06
C LEU A 4 8.76 -46.22 -0.27
N SER A 5 9.15 -46.49 -1.51
CA SER A 5 10.51 -46.52 -2.05
C SER A 5 11.22 -45.17 -2.05
N ALA A 6 12.55 -45.22 -2.10
CA ALA A 6 13.46 -44.06 -2.15
C ALA A 6 13.08 -42.99 -3.19
N THR A 7 12.32 -43.36 -4.22
CA THR A 7 11.77 -42.45 -5.24
C THR A 7 10.74 -41.47 -4.68
N TRP A 8 9.96 -41.83 -3.65
CA TRP A 8 9.00 -40.94 -2.99
C TRP A 8 9.71 -39.84 -2.20
N LYS A 9 10.80 -40.20 -1.51
CA LYS A 9 11.67 -39.23 -0.83
C LYS A 9 12.35 -38.28 -1.81
N ALA A 10 12.81 -38.78 -2.95
CA ALA A 10 13.40 -37.95 -4.00
C ALA A 10 12.37 -36.98 -4.62
N ALA A 11 11.14 -37.46 -4.88
CA ALA A 11 10.06 -36.63 -5.38
C ALA A 11 9.68 -35.49 -4.41
N LEU A 12 9.68 -35.76 -3.10
CA LEU A 12 9.47 -34.73 -2.08
C LEU A 12 10.57 -33.65 -2.11
N TRP A 13 11.84 -34.04 -2.25
CA TRP A 13 12.95 -33.08 -2.33
C TRP A 13 12.88 -32.22 -3.60
N VAL A 14 12.52 -32.79 -4.75
CA VAL A 14 12.31 -32.02 -5.99
C VAL A 14 11.15 -31.03 -5.84
N GLY A 15 10.04 -31.45 -5.20
CA GLY A 15 8.92 -30.55 -4.90
C GLY A 15 9.31 -29.37 -4.01
N VAL A 16 10.14 -29.62 -2.99
CA VAL A 16 10.65 -28.58 -2.08
C VAL A 16 11.57 -27.60 -2.82
N VAL A 17 12.50 -28.07 -3.66
CA VAL A 17 13.39 -27.20 -4.45
C VAL A 17 12.59 -26.38 -5.46
N PHE A 18 11.56 -26.95 -6.08
CA PHE A 18 10.68 -26.23 -6.99
C PHE A 18 9.85 -25.15 -6.27
N LEU A 19 9.32 -25.45 -5.08
CA LEU A 19 8.63 -24.48 -4.23
C LEU A 19 9.55 -23.34 -3.77
N LEU A 20 10.80 -23.65 -3.41
CA LEU A 20 11.80 -22.63 -3.07
C LEU A 20 12.19 -21.77 -4.28
N GLY A 21 12.36 -22.38 -5.45
CA GLY A 21 12.66 -21.68 -6.70
C GLY A 21 11.51 -20.77 -7.16
N THR A 22 10.26 -21.20 -7.03
CA THR A 22 9.08 -20.40 -7.34
C THR A 22 8.83 -19.28 -6.33
N ALA A 23 9.10 -19.51 -5.04
CA ALA A 23 9.06 -18.44 -4.03
C ALA A 23 10.13 -17.37 -4.28
N LEU A 24 11.38 -17.76 -4.58
CA LEU A 24 12.44 -16.80 -4.89
C LEU A 24 12.20 -16.09 -6.24
N GLY A 25 11.82 -16.80 -7.28
CA GLY A 25 11.53 -16.22 -8.59
C GLY A 25 10.30 -15.29 -8.57
N GLY A 26 9.26 -15.67 -7.83
CA GLY A 26 8.03 -14.89 -7.67
C GLY A 26 8.26 -13.59 -6.89
N THR A 27 9.04 -13.63 -5.80
CA THR A 27 9.35 -12.42 -5.01
C THR A 27 10.22 -11.44 -5.79
N LEU A 28 11.25 -11.91 -6.49
CA LEU A 28 12.11 -11.08 -7.34
C LEU A 28 11.34 -10.47 -8.52
N GLY A 29 10.54 -11.26 -9.24
CA GLY A 29 9.73 -10.80 -10.37
C GLY A 29 8.65 -9.79 -9.96
N TYR A 30 7.98 -10.02 -8.82
CA TYR A 30 6.98 -9.10 -8.28
C TYR A 30 7.60 -7.75 -7.89
N SER A 31 8.77 -7.74 -7.25
CA SER A 31 9.46 -6.51 -6.88
C SER A 31 9.87 -5.67 -8.10
N TYR A 32 10.41 -6.31 -9.15
CA TYR A 32 10.86 -5.61 -10.35
C TYR A 32 9.69 -5.03 -11.16
N ALA A 33 8.59 -5.78 -11.31
CA ALA A 33 7.37 -5.30 -11.92
C ALA A 33 6.75 -4.13 -11.13
N HIS A 34 6.72 -4.22 -9.79
CA HIS A 34 6.25 -3.12 -8.94
C HIS A 34 7.15 -1.89 -9.02
N HIS A 35 8.47 -2.04 -9.15
CA HIS A 35 9.38 -0.89 -9.29
C HIS A 35 9.20 -0.15 -10.62
N LEU A 36 8.97 -0.87 -11.73
CA LEU A 36 8.71 -0.26 -13.03
C LEU A 36 7.34 0.45 -13.09
N VAL A 37 6.29 -0.17 -12.53
CA VAL A 37 4.95 0.45 -12.46
C VAL A 37 4.93 1.61 -11.46
N SER A 38 5.71 1.57 -10.39
CA SER A 38 5.77 2.66 -9.41
C SER A 38 6.59 3.87 -9.89
N ALA A 39 7.59 3.67 -10.76
CA ALA A 39 8.39 4.76 -11.32
C ALA A 39 7.63 5.58 -12.38
N ALA A 40 6.61 4.99 -13.03
CA ALA A 40 5.74 5.68 -13.99
C ALA A 40 4.61 6.49 -13.31
N ASN A 41 4.41 6.32 -12.00
CA ASN A 41 3.28 6.88 -11.25
C ASN A 41 3.74 7.93 -10.24
N THR A 42 4.48 8.96 -10.67
CA THR A 42 4.63 10.16 -9.83
C THR A 42 3.23 10.76 -9.66
N PRO A 43 2.67 10.82 -8.44
CA PRO A 43 1.30 11.29 -8.27
C PRO A 43 1.23 12.76 -8.68
N LEU A 44 0.54 13.04 -9.79
CA LEU A 44 0.28 14.41 -10.24
C LEU A 44 -0.36 15.21 -9.11
N SER A 45 0.01 16.49 -8.99
CA SER A 45 -0.65 17.41 -8.05
C SER A 45 -2.15 17.47 -8.35
N GLU A 46 -2.96 17.65 -7.31
CA GLU A 46 -4.41 17.61 -7.46
C GLU A 46 -4.95 18.60 -8.51
N PRO A 47 -4.48 19.86 -8.59
CA PRO A 47 -4.97 20.80 -9.60
C PRO A 47 -4.71 20.31 -11.03
N VAL A 48 -3.54 19.71 -11.27
CA VAL A 48 -3.17 19.17 -12.59
C VAL A 48 -4.05 17.97 -12.94
N ARG A 49 -4.26 17.06 -11.98
CA ARG A 49 -5.11 15.88 -12.15
C ARG A 49 -6.57 16.25 -12.39
N ARG A 50 -7.07 17.29 -11.71
CA ARG A 50 -8.43 17.81 -11.90
C ARG A 50 -8.58 18.43 -13.28
N ALA A 51 -7.64 19.31 -13.68
CA ALA A 51 -7.65 19.94 -15.01
C ALA A 51 -7.67 18.88 -16.14
N GLN A 52 -6.82 17.86 -16.05
CA GLN A 52 -6.82 16.75 -17.02
C GLN A 52 -8.17 16.01 -17.07
N ARG A 53 -8.82 15.80 -15.92
CA ARG A 53 -10.16 15.17 -15.89
C ARG A 53 -11.23 16.05 -16.50
N VAL A 54 -11.19 17.37 -16.27
CA VAL A 54 -12.12 18.31 -16.91
C VAL A 54 -11.92 18.29 -18.43
N GLU A 55 -10.67 18.29 -18.90
CA GLU A 55 -10.34 18.21 -20.32
C GLU A 55 -10.86 16.91 -20.95
N GLN A 56 -10.60 15.76 -20.32
CA GLN A 56 -11.09 14.46 -20.78
C GLN A 56 -12.62 14.42 -20.87
N LEU A 57 -13.32 14.91 -19.86
CA LEU A 57 -14.79 14.98 -19.86
C LEU A 57 -15.30 15.98 -20.91
N THR A 58 -14.60 17.09 -21.10
CA THR A 58 -14.94 18.08 -22.13
C THR A 58 -14.85 17.48 -23.53
N GLN A 59 -13.77 16.76 -23.84
CA GLN A 59 -13.58 16.09 -25.12
C GLN A 59 -14.59 14.95 -25.33
N ALA A 60 -14.81 14.12 -24.31
CA ALA A 60 -15.67 12.95 -24.42
C ALA A 60 -17.16 13.31 -24.54
N LEU A 61 -17.60 14.40 -23.90
CA LEU A 61 -19.02 14.79 -23.82
C LEU A 61 -19.35 16.03 -24.66
N GLY A 62 -18.36 16.66 -25.30
CA GLY A 62 -18.53 17.90 -26.06
C GLY A 62 -19.00 19.06 -25.18
N LEU A 63 -18.43 19.21 -23.99
CA LEU A 63 -18.88 20.22 -23.02
C LEU A 63 -18.61 21.64 -23.55
N THR A 64 -19.59 22.54 -23.35
CA THR A 64 -19.38 23.98 -23.52
C THR A 64 -18.48 24.54 -22.41
N SER A 65 -17.89 25.71 -22.64
CA SER A 65 -17.04 26.38 -21.63
C SER A 65 -17.73 26.55 -20.28
N ALA A 66 -19.02 26.91 -20.28
CA ALA A 66 -19.81 27.05 -19.05
C ALA A 66 -20.00 25.69 -18.33
N GLN A 67 -20.24 24.61 -19.08
CA GLN A 67 -20.37 23.27 -18.51
C GLN A 67 -19.02 22.76 -17.95
N SER A 68 -17.92 22.96 -18.67
CA SER A 68 -16.58 22.57 -18.19
C SER A 68 -16.22 23.28 -16.88
N GLN A 69 -16.58 24.55 -16.72
CA GLN A 69 -16.37 25.29 -15.47
C GLN A 69 -17.21 24.74 -14.32
N GLN A 70 -18.45 24.33 -14.58
CA GLN A 70 -19.29 23.67 -13.58
C GLN A 70 -18.72 22.30 -13.17
N VAL A 71 -18.20 21.53 -14.13
CA VAL A 71 -17.54 20.24 -13.85
C VAL A 71 -16.29 20.44 -12.99
N ASP A 72 -15.46 21.44 -13.28
CA ASP A 72 -14.29 21.76 -12.45
C ASP A 72 -14.69 22.06 -11.00
N ALA A 73 -15.72 22.89 -10.80
CA ALA A 73 -16.24 23.21 -9.47
C ALA A 73 -16.74 21.97 -8.71
N VAL A 74 -17.48 21.08 -9.38
CA VAL A 74 -17.95 19.81 -8.80
C VAL A 74 -16.78 18.92 -8.40
N LEU A 75 -15.77 18.80 -9.26
CA LEU A 75 -14.59 17.98 -8.97
C LEU A 75 -13.76 18.56 -7.81
N PHE A 76 -13.62 19.89 -7.73
CA PHE A 76 -12.95 20.57 -6.63
C PHE A 76 -13.68 20.36 -5.30
N GLN A 77 -15.00 20.54 -5.27
CA GLN A 77 -15.81 20.31 -4.08
C GLN A 77 -15.67 18.86 -3.61
N ARG A 78 -15.83 17.90 -4.53
CA ARG A 78 -15.67 16.47 -4.23
C ARG A 78 -14.29 16.16 -3.65
N HIS A 79 -13.22 16.72 -4.22
CA HIS A 79 -11.87 16.53 -3.71
C HIS A 79 -11.74 17.06 -2.27
N THR A 80 -12.28 18.26 -2.00
CA THR A 80 -12.26 18.89 -0.69
C THR A 80 -13.00 18.04 0.36
N GLU A 81 -14.20 17.56 0.04
CA GLU A 81 -14.97 16.67 0.92
C GLU A 81 -14.24 15.35 1.19
N ALA A 82 -13.70 14.71 0.16
CA ALA A 82 -12.93 13.49 0.30
C ALA A 82 -11.68 13.70 1.15
N LYS A 83 -10.98 14.83 0.99
CA LYS A 83 -9.82 15.19 1.80
C LYS A 83 -10.21 15.35 3.27
N ALA A 84 -11.30 16.06 3.57
CA ALA A 84 -11.76 16.24 4.94
C ALA A 84 -12.08 14.90 5.63
N ILE A 85 -12.75 13.98 4.92
CA ILE A 85 -13.03 12.62 5.40
C ILE A 85 -11.72 11.86 5.66
N HIS A 86 -10.76 11.94 4.74
CA HIS A 86 -9.47 11.27 4.88
C HIS A 86 -8.69 11.80 6.08
N ASP A 87 -8.58 13.13 6.23
CA ASP A 87 -7.88 13.76 7.35
C ASP A 87 -8.50 13.35 8.70
N GLN A 88 -9.83 13.28 8.78
CA GLN A 88 -10.54 12.81 9.97
C GLN A 88 -10.27 11.32 10.24
N ALA A 89 -10.35 10.48 9.21
CA ALA A 89 -10.11 9.05 9.34
C ALA A 89 -8.67 8.74 9.76
N ASP A 90 -7.68 9.45 9.20
CA ASP A 90 -6.27 9.32 9.57
C ASP A 90 -6.06 9.59 11.06
N ALA A 91 -6.62 10.69 11.57
CA ALA A 91 -6.52 11.04 12.97
C ALA A 91 -7.14 9.95 13.88
N GLN A 92 -8.27 9.37 13.48
CA GLN A 92 -8.92 8.29 14.22
C GLN A 92 -8.09 6.99 14.17
N LEU A 93 -7.52 6.65 13.01
CA LEU A 93 -6.68 5.47 12.85
C LEU A 93 -5.40 5.57 13.68
N ASP A 94 -4.75 6.74 13.70
CA ASP A 94 -3.57 6.98 14.54
C ASP A 94 -3.88 6.79 16.02
N GLN A 95 -5.05 7.23 16.50
CA GLN A 95 -5.49 6.94 17.86
C GLN A 95 -5.69 5.45 18.13
N VAL A 96 -6.28 4.70 17.19
CA VAL A 96 -6.46 3.24 17.31
C VAL A 96 -5.09 2.55 17.36
N HIS A 97 -4.16 2.95 16.50
CA HIS A 97 -2.80 2.41 16.50
C HIS A 97 -2.08 2.68 17.82
N GLN A 98 -2.16 3.91 18.35
CA GLN A 98 -1.53 4.26 19.62
C GLN A 98 -2.12 3.44 20.77
N ARG A 99 -3.45 3.32 20.83
CA ARG A 99 -4.13 2.50 21.86
C ARG A 99 -3.67 1.05 21.80
N GLY A 100 -3.58 0.46 20.61
CA GLY A 100 -3.07 -0.90 20.43
C GLY A 100 -1.63 -1.06 20.91
N ARG A 101 -0.76 -0.09 20.59
CA ARG A 101 0.64 -0.07 21.08
C ARG A 101 0.69 -0.02 22.61
N ASP A 102 -0.15 0.79 23.24
CA ASP A 102 -0.22 0.92 24.71
C ASP A 102 -0.74 -0.36 25.38
N GLN A 103 -1.75 -1.00 24.80
CA GLN A 103 -2.25 -2.30 25.27
C GLN A 103 -1.16 -3.38 25.20
N ILE A 104 -0.38 -3.42 24.11
CA ILE A 104 0.75 -4.36 24.00
C ILE A 104 1.81 -4.05 25.07
N ARG A 105 2.18 -2.77 25.26
CA ARG A 105 3.15 -2.38 26.32
C ARG A 105 2.74 -2.84 27.71
N ALA A 106 1.44 -2.83 28.01
CA ALA A 106 0.92 -3.27 29.30
C ALA A 106 1.08 -4.78 29.54
N ILE A 107 1.06 -5.59 28.48
CA ILE A 107 1.22 -7.05 28.54
C ILE A 107 2.70 -7.45 28.65
N LEU A 108 3.60 -6.64 28.11
CA LEU A 108 5.03 -6.95 28.06
C LEU A 108 5.73 -6.76 29.40
N THR A 109 6.62 -7.71 29.70
CA THR A 109 7.58 -7.62 30.82
C THR A 109 8.55 -6.45 30.62
N PRO A 110 9.13 -5.89 31.70
CA PRO A 110 10.10 -4.79 31.60
C PRO A 110 11.27 -5.10 30.65
N GLU A 111 11.73 -6.35 30.61
CA GLU A 111 12.85 -6.81 29.79
C GLU A 111 12.48 -6.90 28.30
N GLN A 112 11.20 -7.11 27.98
CA GLN A 112 10.70 -7.19 26.59
C GLN A 112 10.41 -5.83 25.97
N ARG A 113 10.09 -4.81 26.78
CA ARG A 113 9.71 -3.46 26.31
C ARG A 113 10.75 -2.82 25.38
N PRO A 114 12.07 -2.85 25.66
CA PRO A 114 13.06 -2.25 24.77
C PRO A 114 13.02 -2.83 23.34
N LYS A 115 12.84 -4.15 23.21
CA LYS A 115 12.74 -4.82 21.91
C LYS A 115 11.47 -4.43 21.15
N PHE A 116 10.37 -4.19 21.87
CA PHE A 116 9.13 -3.71 21.27
C PHE A 116 9.24 -2.26 20.76
N GLU A 117 9.89 -1.37 21.50
CA GLU A 117 10.10 0.01 21.03
C GLU A 117 11.01 0.06 19.79
N GLU A 118 12.02 -0.80 19.72
CA GLU A 118 12.85 -0.95 18.51
C GLU A 118 12.01 -1.44 17.32
N PHE A 119 11.14 -2.42 17.55
CA PHE A 119 10.21 -2.92 16.54
C PHE A 119 9.29 -1.80 16.02
N LEU A 120 8.69 -1.00 16.90
CA LEU A 120 7.85 0.14 16.51
C LEU A 120 8.62 1.19 15.72
N LYS A 121 9.84 1.53 16.14
CA LYS A 121 10.72 2.47 15.43
C LYS A 121 10.99 2.02 14.00
N ASN A 122 11.25 0.73 13.80
CA ASN A 122 11.48 0.16 12.46
C ASN A 122 10.23 0.24 11.58
N LEU A 123 9.04 -0.02 12.14
CA LEU A 123 7.78 0.14 11.41
C LEU A 123 7.52 1.60 11.01
N ASP A 124 7.73 2.55 11.93
CA ASP A 124 7.51 3.96 11.65
C ASP A 124 8.49 4.49 10.60
N GLN A 125 9.74 3.99 10.58
CA GLN A 125 10.70 4.29 9.53
C GLN A 125 10.30 3.71 8.17
N GLN A 126 9.74 2.50 8.14
CA GLN A 126 9.22 1.91 6.90
C GLN A 126 8.02 2.71 6.36
N LYS A 127 7.09 3.13 7.23
CA LYS A 127 5.94 3.98 6.85
C LYS A 127 6.39 5.33 6.28
N LYS A 128 7.41 5.96 6.87
CA LYS A 128 7.99 7.21 6.33
C LYS A 128 8.61 7.03 4.96
N ARG A 129 9.27 5.89 4.71
CA ARG A 129 9.89 5.59 3.40
C ARG A 129 8.86 5.29 2.32
N SER A 130 7.73 4.66 2.66
CA SER A 130 6.65 4.38 1.71
C SER A 130 5.72 5.58 1.48
N GLY A 131 5.53 6.44 2.46
CA GLY A 131 4.69 7.65 2.36
C GLY A 131 5.38 8.90 1.79
N SER A 132 6.69 8.86 1.54
CA SER A 132 7.48 9.98 0.99
C SER A 132 7.77 9.85 -0.52
N LYS A 133 6.99 9.05 -1.25
CA LYS A 133 7.09 8.90 -2.71
C LYS A 133 5.90 9.51 -3.42
#